data_AF-A0A967A7S2-F1
#
_entry.id   AF-A0A967A7S2-F1
#
_cell.length_a   1.000
_cell.length_b   1.000
_cell.length_c   1.000
_cell.angle_alpha   90.00
_cell.angle_beta   90.00
_cell.angle_gamma   90.00
#
_symmetry.space_group_name_H-M   'P 1'
#
loop_
_entity.id
_entity.type
_entity.pdbx_description
1 polymer ?
#
loop_
_entity_poly.entity_id
_entity_poly.type
_entity_poly.pdbx_seq_one_letter_code
_entity_poly.pdbx_strand_id
1 'polypeptide(L)'
;GLLAAKYAPENPDSFYVLGMIYEKRGTFKDAEAAFQQAVQVNNAYQDAYFALGELYADRLNEPHKSVEAFRRYIELGGTHDRARAAVNDADPGPKP
;
A
#
# COMPACT_ATOMS: atom_id res chain seq x y z
N GLY A 1 20.06 -25.21 15.67
CA GLY A 1 19.36 -24.88 14.43
C GLY A 1 18.13 -24.05 14.74
N LEU A 2 18.05 -22.86 14.12
CA LEU A 2 16.80 -22.14 13.76
C LEU A 2 15.82 -21.66 14.86
N LEU A 3 16.27 -21.35 16.07
CA LEU A 3 15.40 -20.72 17.10
C LEU A 3 15.59 -19.21 17.25
N ALA A 4 16.56 -18.60 16.54
CA ALA A 4 16.92 -17.18 16.72
C ALA A 4 16.17 -16.19 15.82
N ALA A 5 15.35 -16.65 14.86
CA ALA A 5 14.63 -15.78 13.92
C ALA A 5 13.16 -15.52 14.29
N LYS A 6 12.65 -16.07 15.41
CA LYS A 6 11.21 -16.14 15.71
C LYS A 6 10.66 -15.05 16.64
N TYR A 7 11.49 -14.07 17.05
CA TYR A 7 11.10 -13.15 18.14
C TYR A 7 11.52 -11.68 17.97
N ALA A 8 11.63 -11.20 16.74
CA ALA A 8 11.36 -9.78 16.50
C ALA A 8 9.91 -9.71 16.03
N PRO A 9 8.94 -9.13 16.78
CA PRO A 9 7.69 -8.73 16.18
C PRO A 9 8.06 -7.77 15.05
N GLU A 10 7.85 -8.22 13.82
CA GLU A 10 8.01 -7.38 12.65
C GLU A 10 7.09 -6.18 12.86
N ASN A 11 7.67 -4.98 12.94
CA ASN A 11 6.88 -3.76 13.18
C ASN A 11 6.43 -3.23 11.81
N PRO A 12 5.11 -3.16 11.55
CA PRO A 12 4.62 -2.67 10.27
C PRO A 12 5.11 -1.25 9.97
N ASP A 13 5.27 -0.39 10.98
CA ASP A 13 5.79 0.98 10.83
C ASP A 13 7.22 0.99 10.27
N SER A 14 8.05 0.01 10.65
CA SER A 14 9.44 -0.07 10.18
C SER A 14 9.49 -0.39 8.69
N PHE A 15 8.64 -1.29 8.23
CA PHE A 15 8.50 -1.60 6.81
C PHE A 15 7.88 -0.45 6.02
N TYR A 16 6.91 0.25 6.60
CA TYR A 16 6.34 1.45 5.98
C TYR A 16 7.39 2.57 5.81
N VAL A 17 8.17 2.87 6.85
CA VAL A 17 9.27 3.84 6.77
C VAL A 17 10.32 3.41 5.75
N LEU A 18 10.66 2.12 5.70
CA LEU A 18 11.57 1.58 4.70
C LEU A 18 11.05 1.77 3.27
N GLY A 19 9.75 1.54 3.05
CA GLY A 19 9.09 1.80 1.76
C GLY A 19 9.18 3.26 1.34
N MET A 20 8.90 4.20 2.26
CA MET A 20 9.06 5.64 2.01
C MET A 20 10.51 6.01 1.65
N ILE A 21 11.50 5.38 2.31
CA ILE A 21 12.91 5.61 2.00
C ILE A 21 13.26 5.12 0.59
N TYR A 22 12.81 3.92 0.22
CA TYR A 22 13.03 3.39 -1.12
C TYR A 22 12.31 4.20 -2.20
N GLU A 23 11.09 4.65 -1.94
CA GLU A 23 10.35 5.53 -2.86
C GLU A 23 11.12 6.83 -3.11
N LYS A 24 11.59 7.49 -2.04
CA LYS A 24 12.42 8.72 -2.15
C LYS A 24 13.72 8.50 -2.91
N ARG A 25 14.26 7.28 -2.91
CA ARG A 25 15.46 6.89 -3.66
C ARG A 25 15.16 6.50 -5.11
N GLY A 26 13.89 6.43 -5.51
CA GLY A 26 13.48 5.99 -6.84
C GLY A 26 13.55 4.48 -7.06
N THR A 27 13.83 3.70 -6.01
CA THR A 27 13.89 2.23 -6.07
C THR A 27 12.49 1.65 -5.83
N PHE A 28 11.59 1.89 -6.78
CA PHE A 28 10.15 1.69 -6.60
C PHE A 28 9.73 0.23 -6.36
N LYS A 29 10.48 -0.75 -6.89
CA LYS A 29 10.20 -2.17 -6.61
C LYS A 29 10.55 -2.58 -5.18
N ASP A 30 11.61 -1.99 -4.61
CA ASP A 30 11.94 -2.20 -3.20
C ASP A 30 10.94 -1.49 -2.29
N ALA A 31 10.44 -0.32 -2.72
CA ALA A 31 9.35 0.38 -2.04
C ALA A 31 8.06 -0.46 -2.03
N GLU A 32 7.68 -1.04 -3.17
CA GLU A 32 6.54 -1.97 -3.31
C GLU A 32 6.69 -3.13 -2.32
N ALA A 33 7.85 -3.80 -2.30
CA ALA A 33 8.10 -4.91 -1.40
C ALA A 33 8.00 -4.52 0.07
N ALA A 34 8.59 -3.38 0.47
CA ALA A 34 8.56 -2.92 1.85
C ALA A 34 7.14 -2.54 2.30
N PHE A 35 6.38 -1.80 1.49
CA PHE A 35 4.98 -1.51 1.83
C PHE A 35 4.10 -2.78 1.86
N GLN A 36 4.36 -3.76 0.97
CA GLN A 36 3.69 -5.06 1.02
C GLN A 36 3.99 -5.83 2.32
N GLN A 37 5.22 -5.78 2.82
CA GLN A 37 5.54 -6.35 4.14
C GLN A 37 4.77 -5.64 5.26
N ALA A 38 4.66 -4.31 5.21
CA ALA A 38 3.90 -3.54 6.21
C ALA A 38 2.44 -4.01 6.30
N VAL A 39 1.77 -4.21 5.15
CA VAL A 39 0.38 -4.71 5.12
C VAL A 39 0.27 -6.21 5.39
N GLN A 40 1.30 -7.02 5.16
CA GLN A 40 1.30 -8.44 5.55
C GLN A 40 1.39 -8.62 7.08
N VAL A 41 2.16 -7.74 7.74
CA VAL A 41 2.29 -7.71 9.19
C VAL A 41 1.03 -7.14 9.85
N ASN A 42 0.49 -6.05 9.29
CA ASN A 42 -0.77 -5.47 9.73
C ASN A 42 -1.72 -5.27 8.54
N ASN A 43 -2.64 -6.23 8.37
CA ASN A 43 -3.63 -6.22 7.30
C ASN A 43 -4.59 -5.01 7.34
N ALA A 44 -4.63 -4.26 8.45
CA ALA A 44 -5.43 -3.04 8.62
C ALA A 44 -4.59 -1.76 8.57
N TYR A 45 -3.35 -1.82 8.06
CA TYR A 45 -2.48 -0.65 7.99
C TYR A 45 -2.89 0.29 6.86
N GLN A 46 -3.83 1.18 7.16
CA GLN A 46 -4.45 2.10 6.22
C GLN A 46 -3.41 2.93 5.42
N ASP A 47 -2.42 3.53 6.08
CA ASP A 47 -1.45 4.41 5.42
C ASP A 47 -0.56 3.65 4.43
N ALA A 48 -0.21 2.38 4.71
CA ALA A 48 0.56 1.56 3.80
C ALA A 48 -0.24 1.20 2.52
N TYR A 49 -1.55 0.98 2.63
CA TYR A 49 -2.41 0.81 1.45
C TYR A 49 -2.52 2.08 0.61
N PHE A 50 -2.60 3.26 1.25
CA PHE A 50 -2.59 4.52 0.51
C PHE A 50 -1.28 4.70 -0.26
N ALA A 51 -0.14 4.50 0.41
CA ALA A 51 1.18 4.61 -0.21
C ALA A 51 1.38 3.61 -1.36
N LEU A 52 0.90 2.36 -1.22
CA LEU A 52 0.87 1.40 -2.33
C LEU A 52 0.04 1.91 -3.51
N GLY A 53 -1.15 2.47 -3.24
CA GLY A 53 -2.02 3.04 -4.27
C GLY A 53 -1.32 4.14 -5.06
N GLU A 54 -0.65 5.07 -4.38
CA GLU A 54 0.12 6.15 -5.02
C GLU A 54 1.33 5.62 -5.79
N LEU A 55 2.10 4.71 -5.19
CA LEU A 55 3.27 4.11 -5.81
C LEU A 55 2.90 3.39 -7.12
N TYR A 56 1.80 2.62 -7.12
CA TYR A 56 1.31 1.94 -8.31
C TYR A 56 0.81 2.90 -9.39
N ALA A 57 0.11 3.97 -9.00
CA ALA A 57 -0.39 4.98 -9.94
C ALA A 57 0.74 5.79 -10.57
N ASP A 58 1.66 6.31 -9.75
CA ASP A 58 2.57 7.39 -10.16
C ASP A 58 3.94 6.89 -10.60
N ARG A 59 4.38 5.74 -10.08
CA ARG A 59 5.76 5.28 -10.23
C ARG A 59 5.88 4.00 -11.02
N LEU A 60 4.95 3.06 -10.83
CA LEU A 60 5.00 1.74 -11.45
C LEU A 60 4.07 1.59 -12.67
N ASN A 61 3.13 2.52 -12.86
CA ASN A 61 2.14 2.47 -13.95
C ASN A 61 1.31 1.17 -13.94
N GLU A 62 0.86 0.76 -12.75
CA GLU A 62 0.12 -0.48 -12.49
C GLU A 62 -1.31 -0.13 -12.01
N PRO A 63 -2.20 0.36 -12.90
CA PRO A 63 -3.48 0.95 -12.52
C PRO A 63 -4.39 -0.03 -11.78
N HIS A 64 -4.39 -1.31 -12.16
CA HIS A 64 -5.20 -2.34 -11.49
C HIS A 64 -4.80 -2.51 -10.02
N LYS A 65 -3.49 -2.61 -9.73
CA LYS A 65 -2.99 -2.72 -8.36
C LYS A 65 -3.23 -1.44 -7.55
N SER A 66 -3.14 -0.28 -8.21
CA SER A 66 -3.46 1.01 -7.58
C SER A 66 -4.90 1.03 -7.07
N VAL A 67 -5.86 0.65 -7.93
CA VAL A 67 -7.28 0.59 -7.57
C VAL A 67 -7.52 -0.39 -6.43
N GLU A 68 -6.90 -1.57 -6.46
CA GLU A 68 -7.02 -2.55 -5.37
C GLU A 68 -6.51 -1.99 -4.03
N ALA A 69 -5.34 -1.36 -4.04
CA ALA A 69 -4.77 -0.76 -2.83
C ALA A 69 -5.62 0.40 -2.31
N PHE A 70 -6.10 1.30 -3.18
CA PHE A 70 -7.00 2.37 -2.80
C PHE A 70 -8.36 1.87 -2.31
N ARG A 71 -8.89 0.78 -2.86
CA ARG A 71 -10.11 0.15 -2.35
C ARG A 71 -9.91 -0.35 -0.92
N ARG A 72 -8.78 -1.02 -0.63
CA ARG A 72 -8.44 -1.44 0.74
C ARG A 72 -8.29 -0.25 1.69
N TYR A 73 -7.64 0.83 1.26
CA TYR A 73 -7.56 2.06 2.04
C TYR A 73 -8.95 2.61 2.42
N ILE A 74 -9.90 2.64 1.48
CA ILE A 74 -11.27 3.10 1.72
C ILE A 74 -12.04 2.14 2.64
N GLU A 75 -11.92 0.82 2.44
CA GLU A 75 -12.54 -0.20 3.31
C GLU A 75 -12.12 -0.07 4.77
N LEU A 76 -10.89 0.41 5.02
CA LEU A 76 -10.35 0.66 6.36
C LEU A 76 -10.76 2.00 6.97
N GLY A 77 -11.55 2.82 6.25
CA GLY A 77 -12.03 4.13 6.71
C GLY A 77 -11.32 5.33 6.07
N GLY A 78 -10.43 5.10 5.12
CA GLY A 78 -9.75 6.14 4.36
C GLY A 78 -10.72 7.00 3.54
N THR A 79 -10.50 8.31 3.53
CA THR A 79 -11.43 9.30 2.93
C THR A 79 -10.82 10.17 1.85
N HIS A 80 -9.54 9.95 1.50
CA HIS A 80 -8.82 10.77 0.52
C HIS A 80 -9.48 10.75 -0.87
N ASP A 81 -9.72 11.93 -1.44
CA ASP A 81 -10.44 12.10 -2.72
C ASP A 81 -9.76 11.36 -3.88
N ARG A 82 -8.42 11.37 -3.91
CA ARG A 82 -7.63 10.61 -4.88
C ARG A 82 -7.98 9.12 -4.91
N ALA A 83 -8.08 8.48 -3.75
CA ALA A 83 -8.39 7.07 -3.65
C ALA A 83 -9.81 6.80 -4.15
N ARG A 84 -10.77 7.65 -3.76
CA ARG A 84 -12.17 7.56 -4.21
C ARG A 84 -12.30 7.76 -5.71
N ALA A 85 -11.62 8.76 -6.28
CA ALA A 85 -11.59 9.00 -7.71
C ALA A 85 -11.02 7.80 -8.47
N ALA A 86 -9.88 7.27 -8.04
CA ALA A 86 -9.27 6.10 -8.67
C ALA A 86 -10.20 4.87 -8.68
N VAL A 87 -10.89 4.61 -7.56
CA VAL A 87 -11.83 3.48 -7.47
C VAL A 87 -13.11 3.73 -8.29
N ASN A 88 -13.66 4.94 -8.27
CA ASN A 88 -14.85 5.31 -9.03
C ASN A 88 -14.59 5.31 -10.55
N ASP A 89 -13.42 5.74 -11.00
CA ASP A 89 -13.08 5.75 -12.43
C ASP A 89 -12.94 4.33 -12.99
N ALA A 90 -12.47 3.39 -12.16
CA ALA A 90 -12.33 1.98 -12.52
C ALA A 90 -13.65 1.20 -12.42
N ASP A 91 -14.53 1.58 -11.48
CA ASP A 91 -15.83 0.97 -11.24
C ASP A 91 -16.82 2.06 -10.82
N PRO A 92 -17.46 2.77 -11.77
CA PRO A 92 -18.32 3.93 -11.48
C PRO A 92 -19.63 3.57 -10.78
N GLY A 93 -19.80 2.30 -10.39
CA GLY A 93 -21.08 1.75 -9.95
C GLY A 93 -22.12 1.79 -11.08
N PRO A 94 -23.34 1.29 -10.82
CA PRO A 94 -24.44 1.47 -11.74
C PRO A 94 -24.77 2.96 -11.85
N LYS A 95 -24.73 3.51 -13.07
CA LYS A 95 -25.30 4.84 -13.35
C LYS A 95 -26.81 4.81 -13.04
N PRO A 96 -27.37 5.91 -12.48
CA PRO A 96 -28.80 6.01 -12.25
C PRO A 96 -29.61 5.87 -13.55
#